data_AF-A0A074Z5R9-F1
#
_entry.id   AF-A0A074Z5R9-F1
#
_cell.length_a   1.000
_cell.length_b   1.000
_cell.length_c   1.000
_cell.angle_alpha   90.00
_cell.angle_beta   90.00
_cell.angle_gamma   90.00
#
_symmetry.space_group_name_H-M   'P 1'
#
loop_
_entity.id
_entity.type
_entity.pdbx_description
1 polymer ?
#
loop_
_entity_poly.entity_id
_entity_poly.type
_entity_poly.pdbx_seq_one_letter_code
_entity_poly.pdbx_strand_id
1 'polypeptide(L)'
;MTIIKTPAIACIGVIGRHNNPLHISIFPAEGEKEERSKLDFSFMLSTCLDIFEARLPEKNVGQDFGLLQAVDERLAMYGWLTNTGVKLVIIVDMEGRQSPANDSRTPPVLGLKNSDLTPAFQALQKAYINLLRNPFYTPEDHSPNYANAHQPATSTQITSRNFVNEVNRIGRVWAPTIASR
;
A
#
# COMPACT_ATOMS: atom_id res chain seq x y z
N MET A 1 6.77 -0.88 -32.62
CA MET A 1 5.58 -1.08 -31.77
C MET A 1 5.74 -0.14 -30.59
N THR A 2 4.82 0.80 -30.40
CA THR A 2 4.88 1.75 -29.28
C THR A 2 4.48 1.03 -27.99
N ILE A 3 5.29 1.15 -26.94
CA ILE A 3 4.98 0.63 -25.61
C ILE A 3 4.33 1.77 -24.83
N ILE A 4 3.13 1.54 -24.29
CA ILE A 4 2.46 2.48 -23.40
C ILE A 4 2.76 2.06 -21.97
N LYS A 5 3.32 2.99 -21.20
CA LYS A 5 3.54 2.80 -19.77
C LYS A 5 2.29 3.22 -19.01
N THR A 6 1.86 2.39 -18.06
CA THR A 6 0.67 2.65 -17.25
C THR A 6 0.98 2.51 -15.77
N PRO A 7 0.34 3.31 -14.90
CA PRO A 7 0.57 3.22 -13.47
C PRO A 7 0.18 1.86 -12.89
N ALA A 8 1.01 1.33 -12.00
CA ALA A 8 0.77 0.10 -11.27
C ALA A 8 1.23 0.22 -9.81
N ILE A 9 0.65 -0.57 -8.92
CA ILE A 9 1.08 -0.59 -7.51
C ILE A 9 2.47 -1.25 -7.43
N ALA A 10 3.44 -0.53 -6.87
CA ALA A 10 4.79 -1.02 -6.63
C ALA A 10 4.93 -1.67 -5.25
N CYS A 11 4.28 -1.10 -4.23
CA CYS A 11 4.33 -1.63 -2.88
C CYS A 11 3.05 -1.32 -2.10
N ILE A 12 2.64 -2.24 -1.24
CA ILE A 12 1.59 -2.04 -0.24
C ILE A 12 2.21 -2.26 1.14
N GLY A 13 2.16 -1.21 1.96
CA GLY A 13 2.57 -1.22 3.35
C GLY A 13 1.35 -1.16 4.28
N VAL A 14 1.37 -1.97 5.33
CA VAL A 14 0.44 -1.89 6.45
C VAL A 14 1.26 -1.65 7.71
N ILE A 15 1.02 -0.52 8.37
CA ILE A 15 1.77 -0.09 9.53
C ILE A 15 0.82 -0.01 10.71
N GLY A 16 1.23 -0.60 11.83
CA GLY A 16 0.47 -0.66 13.06
C GLY A 16 0.30 0.70 13.71
N ARG A 17 -0.55 0.73 14.75
CA ARG A 17 -0.80 1.92 15.55
C ARG A 17 0.48 2.48 16.19
N HIS A 18 1.41 1.60 16.56
CA HIS A 18 2.68 1.94 17.19
C HIS A 18 3.82 2.16 16.18
N ASN A 19 3.49 2.55 14.95
CA ASN A 19 4.46 2.82 13.88
C ASN A 19 5.35 1.61 13.52
N ASN A 20 4.92 0.39 13.85
CA ASN A 20 5.62 -0.84 13.52
C ASN A 20 5.09 -1.44 12.20
N PRO A 21 5.96 -1.93 11.30
CA PRO A 21 5.52 -2.51 10.04
C PRO A 21 4.83 -3.86 10.28
N LEU A 22 3.53 -3.94 9.99
CA LEU A 22 2.74 -5.16 10.10
C LEU A 22 2.83 -6.01 8.83
N HIS A 23 2.90 -5.38 7.65
CA HIS A 23 3.01 -6.10 6.39
C HIS A 23 3.60 -5.22 5.29
N ILE A 24 4.47 -5.79 4.46
CA ILE A 24 5.03 -5.13 3.28
C ILE A 24 4.94 -6.14 2.13
N SER A 25 4.19 -5.79 1.08
CA SER A 25 4.11 -6.53 -0.17
C SER A 25 4.66 -5.69 -1.30
N ILE A 26 5.70 -6.19 -1.97
CA ILE A 26 6.34 -5.53 -3.11
C ILE A 26 5.93 -6.27 -4.37
N PHE A 27 5.59 -5.51 -5.40
CA PHE A 27 5.17 -6.00 -6.69
C PHE A 27 6.26 -5.64 -7.70
N PRO A 28 6.72 -6.56 -8.55
CA PRO A 28 7.73 -6.26 -9.57
C PRO A 28 7.16 -5.35 -10.67
N ALA A 29 8.00 -4.51 -11.26
CA ALA A 29 7.67 -3.76 -12.47
C ALA A 29 7.74 -4.67 -13.69
N GLU A 30 6.85 -4.50 -14.66
CA GLU A 30 6.98 -5.21 -15.93
C GLU A 30 8.11 -4.59 -16.76
N GLY A 31 9.13 -5.40 -17.06
CA GLY A 31 10.26 -5.04 -17.94
C GLY A 31 11.53 -4.59 -17.23
N GLU A 32 11.53 -4.45 -15.89
CA GLU A 32 12.75 -4.27 -15.11
C GLU A 32 13.36 -5.65 -14.79
N LYS A 33 14.67 -5.82 -15.06
CA LYS A 33 15.40 -7.06 -14.74
C LYS A 33 15.86 -7.13 -13.29
N GLU A 34 15.91 -5.98 -12.61
CA GLU A 34 16.37 -5.88 -11.23
C GLU A 34 15.20 -6.04 -10.26
N GLU A 35 15.41 -6.82 -9.21
CA GLU A 35 14.42 -6.97 -8.15
C GLU A 35 14.37 -5.69 -7.30
N ARG A 36 13.15 -5.26 -6.99
CA ARG A 36 12.90 -4.14 -6.09
C ARG A 36 13.45 -4.45 -4.69
N SER A 37 14.37 -3.61 -4.21
CA SER A 37 14.99 -3.75 -2.89
C SER A 37 13.97 -3.58 -1.77
N LYS A 38 13.79 -4.61 -0.94
CA LYS A 38 12.89 -4.55 0.23
C LYS A 38 13.28 -3.46 1.22
N LEU A 39 14.57 -3.17 1.32
CA LEU A 39 15.09 -2.17 2.25
C LEU A 39 14.65 -0.76 1.83
N ASP A 40 14.72 -0.45 0.54
CA ASP A 40 14.40 0.86 0.00
C ASP A 40 12.92 1.18 0.22
N PHE A 41 12.03 0.23 -0.08
CA PHE A 41 10.60 0.38 0.20
C PHE A 41 10.29 0.46 1.69
N SER A 42 11.05 -0.23 2.54
CA SER A 42 10.90 -0.10 3.99
C SER A 42 11.30 1.30 4.47
N PHE A 43 12.35 1.88 3.90
CA PHE A 43 12.76 3.26 4.18
C PHE A 43 11.70 4.27 3.74
N MET A 44 11.17 4.15 2.51
CA MET A 44 10.09 4.99 1.99
C MET A 44 8.84 4.95 2.89
N LEU A 45 8.42 3.75 3.30
CA LEU A 45 7.30 3.56 4.23
C LEU A 45 7.57 4.20 5.60
N SER A 46 8.83 4.24 6.05
CA SER A 46 9.19 4.88 7.32
C SER A 46 9.11 6.41 7.20
N THR A 47 9.59 6.98 6.10
CA THR A 47 9.55 8.44 5.85
C THR A 47 8.12 9.00 5.83
N CYS A 48 7.14 8.21 5.37
CA CYS A 48 5.76 8.69 5.30
C CYS A 48 5.09 8.88 6.68
N LEU A 49 5.67 8.33 7.76
CA LEU A 49 5.13 8.43 9.11
C LEU A 49 5.11 9.86 9.64
N ASP A 50 6.16 10.63 9.37
CA ASP A 50 6.24 12.03 9.79
C ASP A 50 5.10 12.87 9.16
N ILE A 51 4.71 12.52 7.94
CA ILE A 51 3.59 13.17 7.22
C ILE A 51 2.25 12.81 7.86
N PHE A 52 2.09 11.55 8.28
CA PHE A 52 0.90 11.15 9.04
C PHE A 52 0.81 11.91 10.36
N GLU A 53 1.92 12.06 11.08
CA GLU A 53 1.96 12.78 12.37
C GLU A 53 1.69 14.28 12.19
N ALA A 54 2.28 14.91 11.17
CA ALA A 54 2.06 16.32 10.87
C ALA A 54 0.60 16.64 10.47
N ARG A 55 -0.06 15.73 9.74
CA ARG A 55 -1.44 15.93 9.24
C ARG A 55 -2.52 15.41 10.20
N LEU A 56 -2.17 14.60 11.20
CA LEU A 56 -3.10 14.02 12.16
C LEU A 56 -3.97 15.06 12.89
N PRO A 57 -3.44 16.22 13.33
CA PRO A 57 -4.23 17.22 14.07
C PRO A 57 -5.36 17.85 13.24
N GLU A 58 -5.20 17.89 11.91
CA GLU A 58 -6.13 18.55 10.98
C GLU A 58 -7.14 17.57 10.36
N LYS A 59 -6.86 16.26 10.43
CA LYS A 59 -7.64 15.19 9.79
C LYS A 59 -8.34 14.34 10.84
N ASN A 60 -9.67 14.21 10.73
CA ASN A 60 -10.41 13.30 11.60
C ASN A 60 -10.05 11.83 11.31
N VAL A 61 -10.18 11.02 12.35
CA VAL A 61 -9.89 9.59 12.38
C VAL A 61 -10.77 8.82 11.36
N GLY A 62 -10.17 8.00 10.49
CA GLY A 62 -10.88 7.22 9.45
C GLY A 62 -10.91 7.85 8.06
N GLN A 63 -9.93 8.70 7.71
CA GLN A 63 -9.92 9.49 6.48
C GLN A 63 -8.84 9.07 5.47
N ASP A 64 -9.13 9.39 4.21
CA ASP A 64 -8.18 9.42 3.11
C ASP A 64 -7.14 10.53 3.35
N PHE A 65 -5.87 10.15 3.49
CA PHE A 65 -4.74 11.09 3.59
C PHE A 65 -4.27 11.52 2.19
N GLY A 66 -4.74 10.87 1.13
CA GLY A 66 -4.41 11.14 -0.25
C GLY A 66 -2.92 10.95 -0.51
N LEU A 67 -2.37 11.77 -1.41
CA LEU A 67 -0.94 11.82 -1.68
C LEU A 67 -0.16 12.25 -0.42
N LEU A 68 0.71 11.37 0.06
CA LEU A 68 1.65 11.67 1.15
C LEU A 68 2.86 12.39 0.58
N GLN A 69 3.55 11.76 -0.38
CA GLN A 69 4.79 12.24 -0.97
C GLN A 69 4.96 11.70 -2.39
N ALA A 70 5.39 12.54 -3.32
CA ALA A 70 6.00 12.10 -4.57
C ALA A 70 7.49 11.84 -4.30
N VAL A 71 7.92 10.58 -4.40
CA VAL A 71 9.30 10.17 -4.08
C VAL A 71 10.24 10.62 -5.19
N ASP A 72 9.84 10.36 -6.43
CA ASP A 72 10.52 10.80 -7.65
C ASP A 72 9.48 10.91 -8.80
N GLU A 73 9.94 10.98 -10.04
CA GLU A 73 9.08 11.05 -11.23
C GLU A 73 8.23 9.79 -11.46
N ARG A 74 8.66 8.64 -10.90
CA ARG A 74 8.02 7.34 -11.09
C ARG A 74 7.18 6.93 -9.89
N LEU A 75 7.65 7.16 -8.67
CA LEU A 75 7.06 6.65 -7.44
C LEU A 75 6.30 7.73 -6.67
N ALA A 76 5.05 7.43 -6.33
CA ALA A 76 4.21 8.26 -5.47
C ALA A 76 3.59 7.43 -4.35
N MET A 77 3.62 7.96 -3.13
CA MET A 77 3.07 7.32 -1.93
C MET A 77 1.74 7.93 -1.55
N TYR A 78 0.74 7.08 -1.33
CA TYR A 78 -0.59 7.45 -0.91
C TYR A 78 -0.92 6.80 0.42
N GLY A 79 -1.69 7.50 1.25
CA GLY A 79 -1.97 7.11 2.62
C GLY A 79 -3.45 7.03 2.95
N TRP A 80 -3.78 6.08 3.81
CA TRP A 80 -5.10 5.96 4.42
C TRP A 80 -4.96 5.62 5.89
N LEU A 81 -5.63 6.37 6.76
CA LEU A 81 -5.60 6.12 8.20
C LEU A 81 -6.93 5.53 8.65
N THR A 82 -6.87 4.32 9.19
CA THR A 82 -8.06 3.69 9.80
C THR A 82 -8.38 4.31 11.15
N ASN A 83 -9.60 4.08 11.62
CA ASN A 83 -10.03 4.54 12.94
C ASN A 83 -9.28 3.89 14.11
N THR A 84 -8.71 2.71 13.89
CA THR A 84 -7.90 1.98 14.87
C THR A 84 -6.45 2.48 14.96
N GLY A 85 -6.07 3.48 14.15
CA GLY A 85 -4.71 4.01 14.09
C GLY A 85 -3.75 3.21 13.21
N VAL A 86 -4.23 2.15 12.55
CA VAL A 86 -3.49 1.42 11.51
C VAL A 86 -3.42 2.28 10.25
N LYS A 87 -2.22 2.42 9.71
CA LYS A 87 -1.90 3.20 8.51
C LYS A 87 -1.75 2.24 7.34
N LEU A 88 -2.50 2.47 6.27
CA LEU A 88 -2.38 1.76 5.01
C LEU A 88 -1.67 2.69 4.04
N VAL A 89 -0.63 2.19 3.39
CA VAL A 89 0.18 2.96 2.45
C VAL A 89 0.27 2.19 1.14
N ILE A 90 -0.03 2.86 0.03
CA ILE A 90 0.13 2.31 -1.31
C ILE A 90 1.15 3.17 -2.05
N ILE A 91 2.19 2.54 -2.55
CA ILE A 91 3.20 3.16 -3.40
C ILE A 91 2.89 2.77 -4.83
N VAL A 92 2.66 3.76 -5.68
CA VAL A 92 2.34 3.58 -7.09
C VAL A 92 3.55 3.96 -7.92
N ASP A 93 3.89 3.10 -8.87
CA ASP A 93 4.83 3.37 -9.94
C ASP A 93 4.05 3.78 -11.19
N MET A 94 4.23 5.03 -11.63
CA MET A 94 3.58 5.61 -12.80
C MET A 94 3.97 4.92 -14.11
N GLU A 95 5.09 4.20 -14.11
CA GLU A 95 5.61 3.44 -15.25
C GLU A 95 5.52 1.91 -15.08
N GLY A 96 4.80 1.43 -14.06
CA GLY A 96 4.95 0.06 -13.56
C GLY A 96 4.43 -1.08 -14.45
N ARG A 97 3.58 -0.80 -15.46
CA ARG A 97 3.13 -1.79 -16.47
C ARG A 97 3.39 -1.33 -17.88
N GLN A 98 3.78 -2.27 -18.74
CA GLN A 98 4.04 -2.03 -20.15
C GLN A 98 2.98 -2.74 -21.01
N SER A 99 2.10 -1.97 -21.64
CA SER A 99 1.10 -2.52 -22.56
C SER A 99 1.46 -2.20 -24.01
N PRO A 100 1.37 -3.17 -24.95
CA PRO A 100 1.54 -2.88 -26.37
C PRO A 100 0.41 -1.95 -26.84
N ALA A 101 0.76 -0.86 -27.55
CA ALA A 101 -0.17 0.17 -28.00
C ALA A 101 -1.35 -0.29 -28.88
N ASN A 102 -1.40 -1.58 -29.26
CA ASN A 102 -2.48 -2.16 -30.04
C ASN A 102 -3.68 -2.58 -29.17
N ASP A 103 -3.53 -2.62 -27.84
CA ASP A 103 -4.64 -2.80 -26.91
C ASP A 103 -5.24 -1.42 -26.59
N SER A 104 -6.00 -0.90 -27.54
CA SER A 104 -6.59 0.45 -27.62
C SER A 104 -7.66 0.76 -26.56
N ARG A 105 -7.59 0.12 -25.38
CA ARG A 105 -8.51 0.31 -24.26
C ARG A 105 -7.94 1.16 -23.13
N THR A 106 -6.63 1.42 -23.12
CA THR A 106 -5.98 2.27 -22.12
C THR A 106 -5.33 3.48 -22.78
N PRO A 107 -6.05 4.61 -22.95
CA PRO A 107 -5.40 5.86 -23.29
C PRO A 107 -4.33 6.23 -22.24
N PRO A 108 -3.33 7.04 -22.62
CA PRO A 108 -2.31 7.51 -21.67
C PRO A 108 -2.99 8.15 -20.46
N VAL A 109 -2.75 7.59 -19.27
CA VAL A 109 -3.37 8.06 -18.02
C VAL A 109 -2.83 9.45 -17.72
N LEU A 110 -3.66 10.47 -17.97
CA LEU A 110 -3.33 11.87 -17.70
C LEU A 110 -3.50 12.15 -16.20
N GLY A 111 -2.54 11.69 -15.41
CA GLY A 111 -2.46 11.91 -13.96
C GLY A 111 -3.34 10.99 -13.13
N LEU A 112 -2.75 10.35 -12.12
CA LEU A 112 -3.47 9.51 -11.17
C LEU A 112 -4.24 10.39 -10.16
N LYS A 113 -5.54 10.17 -10.01
CA LYS A 113 -6.35 10.87 -9.01
C LYS A 113 -6.41 10.06 -7.72
N ASN A 114 -6.51 10.73 -6.58
CA ASN A 114 -6.71 10.06 -5.28
C ASN A 114 -7.93 9.12 -5.31
N SER A 115 -8.99 9.48 -6.05
CA SER A 115 -10.19 8.66 -6.23
C SER A 115 -9.94 7.30 -6.88
N ASP A 116 -8.89 7.17 -7.69
CA ASP A 116 -8.56 5.92 -8.37
C ASP A 116 -7.98 4.88 -7.40
N LEU A 117 -7.43 5.34 -6.27
CA LEU A 117 -6.88 4.49 -5.22
C LEU A 117 -7.89 4.19 -4.10
N THR A 118 -8.98 4.95 -4.00
CA THR A 118 -10.01 4.73 -2.97
C THR A 118 -10.53 3.28 -2.97
N PRO A 119 -10.85 2.63 -4.12
CA PRO A 119 -11.28 1.23 -4.12
C PRO A 119 -10.21 0.26 -3.62
N ALA A 120 -8.93 0.52 -3.91
CA ALA A 120 -7.82 -0.30 -3.42
C ALA A 120 -7.67 -0.18 -1.90
N PHE A 121 -7.74 1.03 -1.34
CA PHE A 121 -7.72 1.25 0.10
C PHE A 121 -8.91 0.61 0.81
N GLN A 122 -10.12 0.72 0.24
CA GLN A 122 -11.31 0.06 0.79
C GLN A 122 -11.17 -1.47 0.78
N ALA A 123 -10.60 -2.04 -0.29
CA ALA A 123 -10.32 -3.48 -0.35
C ALA A 123 -9.28 -3.90 0.69
N LEU A 124 -8.21 -3.12 0.89
CA LEU A 124 -7.21 -3.37 1.92
C LEU A 124 -7.79 -3.28 3.33
N GLN A 125 -8.61 -2.27 3.59
CA GLN A 125 -9.30 -2.13 4.87
C GLN A 125 -10.24 -3.31 5.12
N LYS A 126 -10.99 -3.76 4.10
CA LYS A 126 -11.83 -4.96 4.19
C LYS A 126 -11.02 -6.23 4.46
N ALA A 127 -9.87 -6.39 3.81
CA ALA A 127 -8.96 -7.50 4.06
C ALA A 127 -8.45 -7.50 5.51
N TYR A 128 -8.08 -6.33 6.03
CA TYR A 128 -7.65 -6.17 7.41
C TYR A 128 -8.79 -6.45 8.40
N ILE A 129 -10.01 -5.97 8.14
CA ILE A 129 -11.20 -6.29 8.96
C ILE A 129 -11.46 -7.80 8.98
N ASN A 130 -11.36 -8.48 7.83
CA ASN A 130 -11.53 -9.94 7.77
C ASN A 130 -10.45 -10.69 8.55
N LEU A 131 -9.23 -10.16 8.61
CA LEU A 131 -8.18 -10.68 9.47
C LEU A 131 -8.54 -10.53 10.95
N LEU A 132 -9.03 -9.36 11.37
CA LEU A 132 -9.48 -9.11 12.75
C LEU A 132 -10.69 -9.98 13.16
N ARG A 133 -11.50 -10.41 12.20
CA ARG A 133 -12.63 -11.32 12.43
C ARG A 133 -12.19 -12.78 12.65
N ASN A 134 -10.91 -13.10 12.49
CA ASN A 134 -10.40 -14.43 12.78
C ASN A 134 -10.22 -14.60 14.31
N PRO A 135 -10.90 -15.55 14.97
CA PRO A 135 -10.80 -15.75 16.41
C PRO A 135 -9.41 -16.17 16.89
N PHE A 136 -8.54 -16.63 15.99
CA PHE A 136 -7.14 -17.01 16.29
C PHE A 136 -6.14 -15.90 15.99
N TYR A 137 -6.60 -14.71 15.59
CA TYR A 137 -5.73 -13.57 15.32
C TYR A 137 -5.83 -12.55 16.46
N THR A 138 -4.73 -12.34 17.16
CA THR A 138 -4.61 -11.33 18.22
C THR A 138 -3.82 -10.13 17.68
N PRO A 139 -4.43 -8.94 17.58
CA PRO A 139 -3.73 -7.75 17.12
C PRO A 139 -2.58 -7.34 18.04
N GLU A 140 -2.74 -7.56 19.35
CA GLU A 140 -1.80 -7.15 20.39
C GLU A 140 -0.45 -7.88 20.30
N ASP A 141 -0.44 -9.13 19.81
CA ASP A 141 0.78 -9.92 19.58
C ASP A 141 1.74 -9.23 18.59
N HIS A 142 1.19 -8.36 17.74
CA HIS A 142 1.94 -7.63 16.72
C HIS A 142 2.34 -6.22 17.19
N SER A 143 2.05 -5.86 18.45
CA SER A 143 2.52 -4.61 19.05
C SER A 143 3.94 -4.81 19.61
N PRO A 144 4.87 -3.85 19.39
CA PRO A 144 6.23 -3.97 19.91
C PRO A 144 6.27 -4.01 21.44
N ASN A 145 5.31 -3.34 22.10
CA ASN A 145 5.23 -3.29 23.55
C ASN A 145 4.87 -4.66 24.16
N TYR A 146 4.03 -5.44 23.49
CA TYR A 146 3.65 -6.77 23.94
C TYR A 146 4.70 -7.83 23.59
N ALA A 147 5.25 -7.78 22.37
CA ALA A 147 6.29 -8.69 21.90
C ALA A 147 7.53 -8.67 22.80
N ASN A 148 8.02 -7.49 23.17
CA ASN A 148 9.19 -7.34 24.06
C ASN A 148 8.94 -7.87 25.48
N ALA A 149 7.69 -7.90 25.94
CA ALA A 149 7.32 -8.32 27.29
C ALA A 149 7.04 -9.83 27.41
N HIS A 150 6.51 -10.47 26.36
CA HIS A 150 6.02 -11.85 26.45
C HIS A 150 6.76 -12.82 25.52
N GLN A 151 7.23 -12.39 24.33
CA GLN A 151 7.88 -13.25 23.34
C GLN A 151 8.89 -12.47 22.48
N PRO A 152 10.16 -12.34 22.91
CA PRO A 152 11.17 -11.49 22.27
C PRO A 152 11.62 -11.96 20.86
N ALA A 153 11.04 -13.03 20.32
CA ALA A 153 11.44 -13.63 19.04
C ALA A 153 10.33 -13.64 17.97
N THR A 154 9.11 -13.17 18.27
CA THR A 154 8.02 -13.17 17.29
C THR A 154 8.07 -11.91 16.44
N SER A 155 8.20 -12.10 15.12
CA SER A 155 8.05 -11.03 14.14
C SER A 155 6.69 -10.34 14.33
N THR A 156 6.68 -9.00 14.37
CA THR A 156 5.45 -8.19 14.44
C THR A 156 4.66 -8.20 13.13
N GLN A 157 5.05 -9.06 12.17
CA GLN A 157 4.45 -9.17 10.86
C GLN A 157 3.23 -10.10 10.85
N ILE A 158 2.22 -9.71 10.08
CA ILE A 158 1.04 -10.52 9.82
C ILE A 158 1.42 -11.73 8.97
N THR A 159 1.21 -12.93 9.51
CA THR A 159 1.53 -14.21 8.84
C THR A 159 0.32 -14.89 8.18
N SER A 160 -0.88 -14.31 8.32
CA SER A 160 -2.12 -14.88 7.79
C SER A 160 -2.12 -14.97 6.26
N ARG A 161 -2.17 -16.21 5.74
CA ARG A 161 -2.16 -16.49 4.29
C ARG A 161 -3.32 -15.83 3.56
N ASN A 162 -4.51 -15.83 4.15
CA ASN A 162 -5.70 -15.24 3.54
C ASN A 162 -5.52 -13.72 3.35
N PHE A 163 -4.96 -13.05 4.37
CA PHE A 163 -4.67 -11.62 4.29
C PHE A 163 -3.60 -11.34 3.24
N VAL A 164 -2.47 -12.06 3.28
CA VAL A 164 -1.36 -11.90 2.33
C VAL A 164 -1.81 -12.14 0.89
N ASN A 165 -2.64 -13.16 0.64
CA ASN A 165 -3.18 -13.46 -0.69
C ASN A 165 -4.09 -12.34 -1.19
N GLU A 166 -4.92 -11.77 -0.31
CA GLU A 166 -5.82 -10.68 -0.68
C GLU A 166 -5.08 -9.37 -0.96
N VAL A 167 -4.08 -9.01 -0.15
CA VAL A 167 -3.20 -7.86 -0.41
C VAL A 167 -2.50 -8.02 -1.76
N ASN A 168 -1.98 -9.21 -2.03
CA ASN A 168 -1.34 -9.55 -3.29
C ASN A 168 -2.30 -9.46 -4.49
N ARG A 169 -3.55 -9.91 -4.31
CA ARG A 169 -4.60 -9.81 -5.32
C ARG A 169 -4.92 -8.35 -5.62
N ILE A 170 -5.04 -7.51 -4.60
CA ILE A 170 -5.32 -6.07 -4.74
C ILE A 170 -4.20 -5.39 -5.54
N GLY A 171 -2.93 -5.60 -5.18
CA GLY A 171 -1.79 -5.00 -5.88
C GLY A 171 -1.68 -5.42 -7.35
N ARG A 172 -1.98 -6.68 -7.67
CA ARG A 172 -1.94 -7.19 -9.04
C ARG A 172 -3.14 -6.77 -9.90
N VAL A 173 -4.33 -6.73 -9.33
CA VAL A 173 -5.57 -6.46 -10.09
C VAL A 173 -5.81 -4.97 -10.27
N TRP A 174 -5.33 -4.12 -9.36
CA TRP A 174 -5.56 -2.68 -9.46
C TRP A 174 -5.03 -2.11 -10.78
N ALA A 175 -5.83 -1.25 -11.39
CA ALA A 175 -5.46 -0.43 -12.53
C ALA A 175 -6.18 0.92 -12.38
N PRO A 176 -5.57 2.04 -12.82
CA PRO A 176 -6.24 3.33 -12.81
C PRO A 176 -7.52 3.26 -13.62
N THR A 177 -8.65 3.61 -13.00
CA THR A 177 -9.91 3.78 -13.72
C THR A 177 -9.79 5.00 -14.62
N ILE A 178 -9.70 4.77 -15.92
CA ILE A 178 -9.77 5.83 -16.92
C ILE A 178 -11.22 6.29 -16.95
N ALA A 179 -11.56 7.28 -16.13
CA ALA A 179 -12.83 7.98 -16.24
C ALA A 179 -12.79 8.78 -17.56
N SER A 180 -13.32 8.18 -18.62
CA SER A 180 -13.66 8.89 -19.86
C SER A 180 -14.53 10.09 -19.48
N ARG A 181 -14.04 11.29 -19.76
CA ARG A 181 -14.88 12.48 -19.91
C ARG A 181 -14.96 12.82 -21.38
#